data_AF-A0A970EMN2-F1
#
_entry.id   AF-A0A970EMN2-F1
#
_cell.length_a   1.000
_cell.length_b   1.000
_cell.length_c   1.000
_cell.angle_alpha   90.00
_cell.angle_beta   90.00
_cell.angle_gamma   90.00
#
_symmetry.space_group_name_H-M   'P 1'
#
loop_
_entity.id
_entity.type
_entity.pdbx_description
1 polymer ?
#
loop_
_entity_poly.entity_id
_entity_poly.type
_entity_poly.pdbx_seq_one_letter_code
_entity_poly.pdbx_strand_id
1 'polypeptide(L)'
;SLVQSIQYHGDEGKIKWEIAPNVEITGNLDGNSLFMEIELEDENNTSFNASIFAVLEKLAVGLYKNDQETINQALGDLSRCIDHILDKRSALGAISKGLEITKNKTTLEELNLTKLRSHLEDIDFAETFMYFSTMETLYYASLSAGARIMVPSLIDFLR
;
A
#
# COMPACT_ATOMS: atom_id res chain seq x y z
N SER A 1 10.88 38.01 30.50
CA SER A 1 10.03 38.12 29.30
C SER A 1 10.73 37.37 28.18
N LEU A 2 10.56 36.06 28.10
CA LEU A 2 11.20 35.26 27.06
C LEU A 2 10.12 34.38 26.43
N VAL A 3 9.99 34.57 25.11
CA VAL A 3 9.22 33.82 24.13
C VAL A 3 7.70 34.09 24.08
N GLN A 4 7.34 34.69 22.94
CA GLN A 4 6.01 34.90 22.42
C GLN A 4 5.35 33.54 22.18
N SER A 5 4.09 33.36 22.55
CA SER A 5 3.35 32.10 22.39
C SER A 5 3.62 31.47 21.03
N ILE A 6 4.20 30.27 21.01
CA ILE A 6 4.46 29.56 19.76
C ILE A 6 3.12 29.22 19.13
N GLN A 7 2.88 29.77 17.93
CA GLN A 7 1.65 29.58 17.20
C GLN A 7 1.91 28.70 15.98
N TYR A 8 1.10 27.66 15.82
CA TYR A 8 1.12 26.84 14.62
C TYR A 8 0.43 27.60 13.49
N HIS A 9 1.14 27.80 12.38
CA HIS A 9 0.64 28.45 11.16
C HIS A 9 0.44 27.46 10.00
N GLY A 10 0.43 26.17 10.29
CA GLY A 10 0.16 25.14 9.27
C GLY A 10 -1.33 24.93 9.03
N ASP A 11 -1.63 23.87 8.29
CA ASP A 11 -2.98 23.48 7.89
C ASP A 11 -3.41 22.21 8.65
N GLU A 12 -4.70 22.11 8.96
CA GLU A 12 -5.36 20.91 9.53
C GLU A 12 -6.01 20.04 8.44
N GLY A 13 -5.83 20.40 7.17
CA GLY A 13 -6.29 19.69 6.00
C GLY A 13 -5.83 18.23 5.99
N LYS A 14 -6.77 17.31 5.75
CA LYS A 14 -6.50 15.87 5.64
C LYS A 14 -6.28 15.48 4.18
N ILE A 15 -5.09 14.98 3.88
CA ILE A 15 -4.72 14.41 2.58
C ILE A 15 -5.16 12.96 2.57
N LYS A 16 -6.11 12.64 1.70
CA LYS A 16 -6.65 11.29 1.53
C LYS A 16 -6.11 10.64 0.26
N TRP A 17 -5.80 9.35 0.36
CA TRP A 17 -5.40 8.51 -0.77
C TRP A 17 -6.31 7.30 -0.87
N GLU A 18 -6.80 7.01 -2.06
CA GLU A 18 -7.48 5.75 -2.36
C GLU A 18 -6.44 4.68 -2.68
N ILE A 19 -6.47 3.56 -1.97
CA ILE A 19 -5.46 2.49 -2.07
C ILE A 19 -6.02 1.18 -2.62
N ALA A 20 -7.34 1.05 -2.62
CA ALA A 20 -8.09 -0.04 -3.23
C ALA A 20 -9.52 0.50 -3.52
N PRO A 21 -10.32 -0.18 -4.37
CA PRO A 21 -11.66 0.29 -4.68
C PRO A 21 -12.49 0.53 -3.41
N ASN A 22 -12.92 1.77 -3.18
CA ASN A 22 -13.65 2.22 -1.99
C ASN A 22 -12.87 2.16 -0.65
N VAL A 23 -11.54 2.15 -0.68
CA VAL A 23 -10.70 2.19 0.54
C VAL A 23 -9.83 3.44 0.51
N GLU A 24 -10.22 4.43 1.31
CA GLU A 24 -9.45 5.67 1.54
C GLU A 24 -8.64 5.59 2.84
N ILE A 25 -7.39 6.07 2.79
CA ILE A 25 -6.54 6.29 3.96
C ILE A 25 -6.15 7.78 4.05
N THR A 26 -5.98 8.30 5.26
CA THR A 26 -5.41 9.65 5.46
C THR A 26 -3.90 9.51 5.63
N GLY A 27 -3.13 10.17 4.76
CA GLY A 27 -1.68 9.98 4.65
C GLY A 27 -0.83 10.98 5.44
N ASN A 28 -1.42 12.11 5.85
CA ASN A 28 -0.73 13.14 6.61
C ASN A 28 -1.21 13.19 8.07
N LEU A 29 -0.34 13.74 8.91
CA LEU A 29 -0.65 14.09 10.28
C LEU A 29 -0.58 15.61 10.42
N ASP A 30 -1.53 16.19 11.12
CA ASP A 30 -1.56 17.63 11.38
C ASP A 30 -0.56 18.00 12.48
N GLY A 31 0.16 19.12 12.28
CA GLY A 31 1.19 19.54 13.22
C GLY A 31 0.61 20.08 14.53
N ASN A 32 -0.64 20.53 14.52
CA ASN A 32 -1.34 21.02 15.69
C ASN A 32 -1.58 19.87 16.69
N SER A 33 -2.18 18.77 16.25
CA SER A 33 -2.39 17.58 17.10
C SER A 33 -1.10 16.88 17.46
N LEU A 34 -0.02 17.04 16.69
CA LEU A 34 1.27 16.43 17.02
C LEU A 34 2.05 17.21 18.08
N PHE A 35 2.09 18.54 18.00
CA PHE A 35 3.01 19.36 18.81
C PHE A 35 2.35 20.35 19.77
N MET A 36 1.10 20.73 19.51
CA MET A 36 0.41 21.81 20.24
C MET A 36 -0.67 21.30 21.19
N GLU A 37 -1.34 20.21 20.83
CA GLU A 37 -2.44 19.62 21.59
C GLU A 37 -2.02 18.25 22.16
N ILE A 38 -1.27 18.30 23.26
CA ILE A 38 -0.89 17.11 24.02
C ILE A 38 -1.65 17.14 25.34
N GLU A 39 -2.43 16.10 25.60
CA GLU A 39 -3.16 15.95 26.86
C GLU A 39 -2.17 15.57 27.96
N LEU A 40 -2.02 16.45 28.95
CA LEU A 40 -1.22 16.25 30.14
C LEU A 40 -2.14 16.29 31.36
N GLU A 41 -1.71 15.62 32.43
CA GLU A 41 -2.42 15.61 33.70
C GLU A 41 -1.60 16.33 34.76
N ASP A 42 -2.25 17.26 35.46
CA ASP A 42 -1.68 17.91 36.64
C ASP A 42 -1.71 16.98 37.87
N GLU A 43 -1.05 17.38 38.96
CA GLU A 43 -1.02 16.65 40.25
C GLU A 43 -2.42 16.39 40.83
N ASN A 44 -3.40 17.21 40.44
CA ASN A 44 -4.82 17.07 40.80
C ASN A 44 -5.62 16.18 39.82
N ASN A 45 -4.95 15.43 38.95
CA ASN A 45 -5.55 14.56 37.94
C ASN A 45 -6.50 15.32 36.99
N THR A 46 -6.18 16.59 36.74
CA THR A 46 -6.94 17.45 35.82
C THR A 46 -6.23 17.43 34.47
N SER A 47 -6.91 16.95 33.43
CA SER A 47 -6.41 16.99 32.06
C SER A 47 -6.38 18.42 31.54
N PHE A 48 -5.27 18.81 30.94
CA PHE A 48 -5.14 20.05 30.18
C PHE A 48 -4.30 19.82 28.93
N ASN A 49 -4.54 20.65 27.91
CA ASN A 49 -3.75 20.61 26.69
C ASN A 49 -2.54 21.53 26.81
N ALA A 50 -1.37 21.00 26.48
CA ALA A 50 -0.14 21.78 26.40
C ALA A 50 0.62 21.48 25.11
N SER A 51 1.40 22.47 24.68
CA SER A 51 2.37 22.25 23.61
C SER A 51 3.65 21.65 24.16
N ILE A 52 4.33 20.84 23.35
CA ILE A 52 5.66 20.30 23.72
C ILE A 52 6.65 21.43 24.01
N PHE A 53 6.49 22.58 23.35
CA PHE A 53 7.35 23.73 23.54
C PHE A 53 7.15 24.39 24.90
N ALA A 54 5.90 24.45 25.40
CA ALA A 54 5.62 24.94 26.75
C ALA A 54 6.23 24.03 27.82
N VAL A 55 6.23 22.71 27.59
CA VAL A 55 6.89 21.74 28.49
C VAL A 55 8.41 21.93 28.50
N LEU A 56 9.03 22.11 27.32
CA LEU A 56 10.46 22.40 27.22
C LEU A 56 10.83 23.74 27.88
N GLU A 57 9.96 24.75 27.76
CA GLU A 57 10.14 26.02 28.46
C GLU A 57 10.03 25.86 29.97
N LYS A 58 9.02 25.12 30.47
CA LYS A 58 8.87 24.78 31.89
C LYS A 58 10.14 24.11 32.42
N LEU A 59 10.71 23.17 31.67
CA LEU A 59 11.98 22.53 32.00
C LEU A 59 13.15 23.53 32.04
N ALA A 60 13.28 24.37 31.03
CA ALA A 60 14.35 25.38 30.97
C ALA A 60 14.28 26.39 32.13
N VAL A 61 13.07 26.83 32.49
CA VAL A 61 12.82 27.72 33.62
C VAL A 61 13.12 27.03 34.95
N GLY A 62 12.71 25.76 35.11
CA GLY A 62 13.04 24.96 36.30
C GLY A 62 14.54 24.81 36.51
N LEU A 63 15.29 24.51 35.44
CA LEU A 63 16.75 24.44 35.46
C LEU A 63 17.39 25.78 35.80
N TYR A 64 16.90 26.89 35.25
CA TYR A 64 17.42 28.22 35.54
C TYR A 64 17.22 28.64 37.00
N LYS A 65 16.06 28.29 37.58
CA LYS A 65 15.72 28.59 38.97
C LYS A 65 16.26 27.56 39.97
N ASN A 66 16.87 26.48 39.48
CA ASN A 66 17.28 25.31 40.29
C ASN A 66 16.15 24.77 41.17
N ASP A 67 14.93 24.75 40.62
CA ASP A 67 13.74 24.27 41.29
C ASP A 67 13.49 22.79 40.93
N GLN A 68 13.81 21.92 41.87
CA GLN A 68 13.76 20.47 41.70
C GLN A 68 12.33 19.95 41.45
N GLU A 69 11.31 20.60 42.02
CA GLU A 69 9.91 20.18 41.85
C GLU A 69 9.45 20.45 40.41
N THR A 70 9.66 21.68 39.93
CA THR A 70 9.35 22.07 38.55
C THR A 70 10.10 21.21 37.53
N ILE A 71 11.37 20.87 37.79
CA ILE A 71 12.16 20.01 36.91
C ILE A 71 11.54 18.61 36.82
N ASN A 72 11.20 18.00 37.95
CA ASN A 72 10.62 16.64 37.97
C ASN A 72 9.26 16.59 37.27
N GLN A 73 8.40 17.58 37.49
CA GLN A 73 7.13 17.68 36.78
C GLN A 73 7.35 17.82 35.26
N ALA A 74 8.23 18.73 34.83
CA ALA A 74 8.51 18.95 33.42
C ALA A 74 9.12 17.72 32.73
N LEU A 75 9.90 16.91 33.45
CA LEU A 75 10.39 15.62 32.93
C LEU A 75 9.26 14.61 32.74
N GLY A 76 8.31 14.52 33.68
CA GLY A 76 7.13 13.66 33.53
C GLY A 76 6.26 14.09 32.35
N ASP A 77 6.00 15.40 32.23
CA ASP A 77 5.27 15.99 31.10
C ASP A 77 5.98 15.73 29.76
N LEU A 78 7.32 15.82 29.75
CA LEU A 78 8.13 15.54 28.55
C LEU A 78 8.05 14.07 28.16
N SER A 79 8.07 13.14 29.11
CA SER A 79 7.85 11.71 28.84
C SER A 79 6.50 11.47 28.17
N ARG A 80 5.42 12.08 28.66
CA ARG A 80 4.10 12.00 28.01
C ARG A 80 4.10 12.57 26.60
N CYS A 81 4.79 13.69 26.38
CA CYS A 81 4.96 14.26 25.04
C CYS A 81 5.69 13.31 24.08
N ILE A 82 6.72 12.61 24.57
CA ILE A 82 7.46 11.59 23.80
C ILE A 82 6.53 10.43 23.43
N ASP A 83 5.75 9.94 24.40
CA ASP A 83 4.81 8.84 24.19
C ASP A 83 3.72 9.21 23.17
N HIS A 84 3.21 10.44 23.23
CA HIS A 84 2.26 10.97 22.24
C HIS A 84 2.83 10.96 20.83
N ILE A 85 4.05 11.48 20.64
CA ILE A 85 4.73 11.48 19.33
C ILE A 85 4.98 10.03 18.86
N LEU A 86 5.35 9.13 19.78
CA LEU A 86 5.58 7.72 19.47
C LEU A 86 4.29 7.03 19.01
N ASP A 87 3.15 7.32 19.63
CA ASP A 87 1.85 6.79 19.24
C ASP A 87 1.47 7.27 17.83
N LYS A 88 1.56 8.58 17.57
CA LYS A 88 1.32 9.15 16.24
C LYS A 88 2.24 8.54 15.17
N ARG A 89 3.53 8.36 15.49
CA ARG A 89 4.49 7.70 14.59
C ARG A 89 4.13 6.24 14.34
N SER A 90 3.65 5.54 15.37
CA SER A 90 3.24 4.14 15.26
C SER A 90 2.00 3.98 14.40
N ALA A 91 1.03 4.89 14.52
CA ALA A 91 -0.14 4.96 13.63
C ALA A 91 0.27 5.14 12.16
N LEU A 92 1.21 6.05 11.88
CA LEU A 92 1.77 6.22 10.52
C LEU A 92 2.50 4.95 10.05
N GLY A 93 3.22 4.28 10.94
CA GLY A 93 3.84 2.98 10.66
C GLY A 93 2.84 1.90 10.28
N ALA A 94 1.69 1.84 10.96
CA ALA A 94 0.61 0.91 10.64
C ALA A 94 0.01 1.18 9.25
N ILE A 95 -0.18 2.46 8.89
CA ILE A 95 -0.64 2.87 7.55
C ILE A 95 0.38 2.45 6.49
N SER A 96 1.67 2.73 6.72
CA SER A 96 2.76 2.31 5.83
C SER A 96 2.78 0.79 5.63
N LYS A 97 2.58 0.01 6.71
CA LYS A 97 2.50 -1.44 6.62
C LYS A 97 1.27 -1.91 5.85
N GLY A 98 0.12 -1.28 6.06
CA GLY A 98 -1.10 -1.55 5.30
C GLY A 98 -0.90 -1.32 3.80
N LEU A 99 -0.25 -0.21 3.43
CA LEU A 99 0.10 0.09 2.04
C LEU A 99 1.01 -0.98 1.42
N GLU A 100 2.02 -1.43 2.15
CA GLU A 100 2.92 -2.50 1.69
C GLU A 100 2.16 -3.83 1.45
N ILE A 101 1.26 -4.19 2.36
CA ILE A 101 0.41 -5.39 2.23
C ILE A 101 -0.49 -5.27 0.99
N THR A 102 -1.16 -4.12 0.81
CA THR A 102 -2.02 -3.86 -0.34
C THR A 102 -1.24 -3.96 -1.64
N LYS A 103 -0.05 -3.34 -1.70
CA LYS A 103 0.84 -3.44 -2.87
C LYS A 103 1.19 -4.89 -3.19
N ASN A 104 1.61 -5.67 -2.19
CA ASN A 104 1.96 -7.08 -2.37
C ASN A 104 0.77 -7.91 -2.86
N LYS A 105 -0.43 -7.65 -2.33
CA LYS A 105 -1.67 -8.30 -2.77
C LYS A 105 -1.97 -7.97 -4.24
N THR A 106 -1.91 -6.70 -4.63
CA THR A 106 -2.14 -6.27 -6.02
C THR A 106 -1.14 -6.92 -6.98
N THR A 107 0.14 -6.97 -6.63
CA THR A 107 1.14 -7.67 -7.45
C THR A 107 0.85 -9.17 -7.57
N LEU A 108 0.39 -9.82 -6.51
CA LEU A 108 0.00 -11.23 -6.56
C LEU A 108 -1.23 -11.45 -7.46
N GLU A 109 -2.23 -10.58 -7.38
CA GLU A 109 -3.41 -10.61 -8.24
C GLU A 109 -3.03 -10.44 -9.71
N GLU A 110 -2.15 -9.48 -10.03
CA GLU A 110 -1.63 -9.27 -11.38
C GLU A 110 -0.92 -10.51 -11.93
N LEU A 111 -0.07 -11.15 -11.13
CA LEU A 111 0.62 -12.39 -11.51
C LEU A 111 -0.38 -13.54 -11.74
N ASN A 112 -1.38 -13.69 -10.89
CA ASN A 112 -2.39 -14.73 -11.03
C ASN A 112 -3.26 -14.52 -12.27
N LEU A 113 -3.70 -13.28 -12.53
CA LEU A 113 -4.45 -12.94 -13.74
C LEU A 113 -3.61 -13.16 -14.99
N THR A 114 -2.33 -12.80 -14.97
CA THR A 114 -1.41 -13.04 -16.10
C THR A 114 -1.24 -14.54 -16.36
N LYS A 115 -1.06 -15.36 -15.32
CA LYS A 115 -0.99 -16.82 -15.45
C LYS A 115 -2.28 -17.42 -15.99
N LEU A 116 -3.44 -16.98 -15.48
CA LEU A 116 -4.74 -17.44 -15.94
C LEU A 116 -4.94 -17.10 -17.42
N ARG A 117 -4.60 -15.86 -17.83
CA ARG A 117 -4.66 -15.43 -19.22
C ARG A 117 -3.75 -16.26 -20.12
N SER A 118 -2.49 -16.45 -19.73
CA SER A 118 -1.53 -17.29 -20.46
C SER A 118 -2.05 -18.72 -20.62
N HIS A 119 -2.62 -19.32 -19.57
CA HIS A 119 -3.12 -20.68 -19.66
C HIS A 119 -4.31 -20.81 -20.62
N LEU A 120 -5.23 -19.84 -20.63
CA LEU A 120 -6.34 -19.80 -21.59
C LEU A 120 -5.82 -19.62 -23.02
N GLU A 121 -4.92 -18.65 -23.24
CA GLU A 121 -4.29 -18.43 -24.56
C GLU A 121 -3.52 -19.66 -25.05
N ASP A 122 -2.73 -20.32 -24.19
CA ASP A 122 -1.92 -21.50 -24.54
C ASP A 122 -2.80 -22.72 -24.90
N ILE A 123 -3.93 -22.92 -24.20
CA ILE A 123 -4.91 -23.98 -24.54
C ILE A 123 -5.49 -23.72 -25.94
N ASP A 124 -5.88 -22.48 -26.22
CA ASP A 124 -6.44 -22.10 -27.53
C ASP A 124 -5.42 -22.31 -28.66
N PHE A 125 -4.14 -21.99 -28.44
CA PHE A 125 -3.07 -22.26 -29.41
C PHE A 125 -2.86 -23.77 -29.64
N ALA A 126 -2.83 -24.58 -28.59
CA ALA A 126 -2.66 -26.03 -28.70
C ALA A 126 -3.81 -26.68 -29.47
N GLU A 127 -5.05 -26.31 -29.17
CA GLU A 127 -6.24 -26.80 -29.87
C GLU A 127 -6.26 -26.34 -31.34
N THR A 128 -6.00 -25.06 -31.59
CA THR A 128 -5.94 -24.51 -32.96
C THR A 128 -4.87 -25.20 -33.80
N PHE A 129 -3.68 -25.43 -33.23
CA PHE A 129 -2.60 -26.15 -33.91
C PHE A 129 -2.97 -27.61 -34.20
N MET A 130 -3.64 -28.29 -33.26
CA MET A 130 -4.13 -29.66 -33.45
C MET A 130 -5.14 -29.75 -34.59
N TYR A 131 -6.13 -28.84 -34.64
CA TYR A 131 -7.07 -28.77 -35.76
C TYR A 131 -6.37 -28.51 -37.08
N PHE A 132 -5.43 -27.56 -37.10
CA PHE A 132 -4.65 -27.26 -38.29
C PHE A 132 -3.87 -28.48 -38.81
N SER A 133 -3.14 -29.17 -37.93
CA SER A 133 -2.38 -30.38 -38.29
C SER A 133 -3.29 -31.52 -38.78
N THR A 134 -4.48 -31.66 -38.18
CA THR A 134 -5.48 -32.64 -38.61
C THR A 134 -6.01 -32.30 -40.00
N MET A 135 -6.35 -31.03 -40.25
CA MET A 135 -6.78 -30.54 -41.56
C MET A 135 -5.69 -30.71 -42.63
N GLU A 136 -4.44 -30.42 -42.28
CA GLU A 136 -3.28 -30.63 -43.15
C GLU A 136 -3.13 -32.13 -43.51
N THR A 137 -3.21 -33.01 -42.52
CA THR A 137 -3.12 -34.46 -42.73
C THR A 137 -4.27 -34.98 -43.61
N LEU A 138 -5.51 -34.53 -43.35
CA LEU A 138 -6.68 -34.83 -44.17
C LEU A 138 -6.51 -34.32 -45.61
N TYR A 139 -5.97 -33.11 -45.78
CA TYR A 139 -5.71 -32.52 -47.09
C TYR A 139 -4.72 -33.38 -47.88
N TYR A 140 -3.58 -33.75 -47.30
CA TYR A 140 -2.62 -34.66 -47.96
C TYR A 140 -3.20 -36.05 -48.24
N ALA A 141 -4.00 -36.60 -47.32
CA ALA A 141 -4.68 -37.87 -47.53
C ALA A 141 -5.67 -37.80 -48.71
N SER A 142 -6.46 -36.71 -48.79
CA SER A 142 -7.40 -36.48 -49.89
C SER A 142 -6.69 -36.31 -51.24
N LEU A 143 -5.56 -35.60 -51.27
CA LEU A 143 -4.73 -35.43 -52.47
C LEU A 143 -4.11 -36.77 -52.91
N SER A 144 -3.58 -37.56 -51.96
CA SER A 144 -3.03 -38.90 -52.23
C SER A 144 -4.11 -39.87 -52.71
N ALA A 145 -5.30 -39.84 -52.12
CA ALA A 145 -6.44 -40.64 -52.53
C ALA A 145 -6.93 -40.24 -53.93
N GLY A 146 -7.04 -38.93 -54.23
CA GLY A 146 -7.37 -38.42 -55.55
C GLY A 146 -6.35 -38.83 -56.61
N ALA A 147 -5.05 -38.72 -56.30
CA ALA A 147 -3.98 -39.20 -57.17
C ALA A 147 -4.04 -40.72 -57.40
N ARG A 148 -4.40 -41.52 -56.37
CA ARG A 148 -4.58 -42.97 -56.50
C ARG A 148 -5.83 -43.36 -57.29
N ILE A 149 -6.94 -42.61 -57.19
CA ILE A 149 -8.15 -42.83 -57.99
C ILE A 149 -7.87 -42.51 -59.47
N MET A 150 -7.04 -41.50 -59.74
CA MET A 150 -6.68 -41.12 -61.11
C MET A 150 -5.75 -42.12 -61.83
N VAL A 151 -5.07 -43.04 -61.13
CA VAL A 151 -3.91 -43.76 -61.69
C VAL A 151 -4.10 -45.26 -62.06
N PRO A 152 -5.17 -45.99 -61.69
CA PRO A 152 -5.43 -47.30 -62.32
C PRO A 152 -6.87 -47.50 -62.81
N SER A 153 -7.39 -46.63 -63.69
CA SER A 153 -8.63 -46.94 -64.44
C SER A 153 -8.60 -46.62 -65.93
N LEU A 154 -7.59 -45.89 -66.43
CA LEU A 154 -7.40 -45.65 -67.86
C LEU A 154 -6.48 -46.66 -68.57
N ILE A 155 -5.50 -47.24 -67.86
CA ILE A 155 -4.59 -48.25 -68.44
C ILE A 155 -5.14 -49.68 -68.34
N ASP A 156 -6.02 -49.96 -67.39
CA ASP A 156 -6.58 -51.33 -67.20
C ASP A 156 -7.80 -51.61 -68.10
N PHE A 157 -8.32 -50.61 -68.82
CA PHE A 157 -9.41 -50.78 -69.79
C PHE A 157 -8.91 -51.08 -71.23
N LEU A 158 -7.59 -51.19 -71.42
CA LEU A 158 -6.91 -51.44 -72.71
C LEU A 158 -6.12 -52.76 -72.74
N ARG A 159 -6.59 -53.77 -71.99
CA ARG A 159 -6.14 -55.16 -72.15
C ARG A 159 -7.31 -56.12 -72.31
#